data_AF-A0A9K3HDN6-F1
#
_entry.id   AF-A0A9K3HDN6-F1
#
_cell.length_a   1.000
_cell.length_b   1.000
_cell.length_c   1.000
_cell.angle_alpha   90.00
_cell.angle_beta   90.00
_cell.angle_gamma   90.00
#
_symmetry.space_group_name_H-M   'P 1'
#
loop_
_entity.id
_entity.type
_entity.pdbx_description
1 polymer ?
#
loop_
_entity_poly.entity_id
_entity_poly.type
_entity_poly.pdbx_seq_one_letter_code
_entity_poly.pdbx_strand_id
1 'polypeptide(L)'
;MLAVLVSGARKPSVAAINGRACGAGLEVAMACNARVATSTAQLSLPELRYGIIPGGGGTQRLPRLVGLRKALELLLTSKPVDGDEAHKFGLVDAVVSGDELLENARQMALDICARNKPLVSSLYKTDKIEPLGEAREILKFARAQTRTQPPNLQHPQVCIDVIEEGIVSGPDAGLSKACTCSFQDLLKSDTCKSLVHVFFARRDAMKVPGVTDLGLKPREIRKVAIVGGGPMGSRIAMALILNGYEVVLKEPGSRDATFGNRPNIENITSKTVVDLLDVAKKIRKTLVVVGNCTGFAVNRMFFPYTQAALLQVEHGADVYKIDRAITKFGMPMGPFRLCDHVGFDIVVATGSQFVYSFPERTYKSMLIPLMQEDKRTGENTHKGFYVYDDKHKASPDPEN
;
A
#
# COMPACT_ATOMS: atom_id res chain seq x y z
N MET A 1 26.36 -5.84 -10.74
CA MET A 1 26.80 -7.23 -11.02
C MET A 1 26.34 -7.77 -12.38
N LEU A 2 25.09 -7.56 -12.85
CA LEU A 2 24.71 -7.86 -14.27
C LEU A 2 24.44 -6.59 -15.10
N ALA A 3 23.70 -5.62 -14.55
CA ALA A 3 23.40 -4.34 -15.21
C ALA A 3 24.66 -3.57 -15.66
N VAL A 4 25.73 -3.59 -14.85
CA VAL A 4 27.01 -2.96 -15.22
C VAL A 4 27.69 -3.68 -16.38
N LEU A 5 27.66 -5.02 -16.40
CA LEU A 5 28.23 -5.82 -17.48
C LEU A 5 27.50 -5.58 -18.80
N VAL A 6 26.17 -5.54 -18.78
CA VAL A 6 25.34 -5.25 -19.96
C VAL A 6 25.61 -3.84 -20.47
N SER A 7 25.63 -2.85 -19.58
CA SER A 7 25.85 -1.45 -19.96
C SER A 7 27.28 -1.16 -20.45
N GLY A 8 28.27 -1.95 -20.02
CA GLY A 8 29.68 -1.82 -20.44
C GLY A 8 30.04 -2.69 -21.64
N ALA A 9 29.10 -3.47 -22.18
CA ALA A 9 29.35 -4.35 -23.31
C ALA A 9 29.60 -3.54 -24.59
N ARG A 10 30.55 -4.00 -25.42
CA ARG A 10 30.84 -3.38 -26.74
C ARG A 10 29.78 -3.71 -27.80
N LYS A 11 28.98 -4.75 -27.58
CA LYS A 11 27.89 -5.15 -28.49
C LYS A 11 26.58 -4.51 -28.02
N PRO A 12 25.72 -4.04 -28.93
CA PRO A 12 24.43 -3.48 -28.55
C PRO A 12 23.54 -4.53 -27.88
N SER A 13 22.79 -4.09 -26.87
CA SER A 13 21.85 -4.92 -26.11
C SER A 13 20.45 -4.31 -26.15
N VAL A 14 19.45 -5.14 -26.39
CA VAL A 14 18.03 -4.75 -26.43
C VAL A 14 17.23 -5.67 -25.52
N ALA A 15 16.44 -5.10 -24.63
CA ALA A 15 15.54 -5.85 -23.75
C ALA A 15 14.19 -6.07 -24.46
N ALA A 16 13.81 -7.33 -24.65
CA ALA A 16 12.49 -7.72 -25.14
C ALA A 16 11.62 -8.12 -23.93
N ILE A 17 10.58 -7.33 -23.63
CA ILE A 17 9.82 -7.46 -22.38
C ILE A 17 8.42 -8.00 -22.66
N ASN A 18 8.22 -9.28 -22.35
CA ASN A 18 6.91 -9.92 -22.32
C ASN A 18 6.46 -10.10 -20.86
N GLY A 19 5.28 -9.59 -20.51
CA GLY A 19 4.73 -9.70 -19.16
C GLY A 19 5.43 -8.82 -18.13
N ARG A 20 5.79 -9.39 -16.97
CA ARG A 20 6.22 -8.61 -15.80
C ARG A 20 7.73 -8.43 -15.75
N ALA A 21 8.21 -7.20 -15.77
CA ALA A 21 9.59 -6.84 -15.41
C ALA A 21 9.56 -5.91 -14.20
N CYS A 22 9.78 -6.48 -13.01
CA CYS A 22 9.70 -5.76 -11.74
C CYS A 22 11.04 -5.83 -10.98
N GLY A 23 11.39 -4.75 -10.29
CA GLY A 23 12.61 -4.62 -9.49
C GLY A 23 13.87 -4.86 -10.33
N ALA A 24 14.72 -5.78 -9.88
CA ALA A 24 15.94 -6.17 -10.58
C ALA A 24 15.72 -6.52 -12.08
N GLY A 25 14.58 -7.10 -12.44
CA GLY A 25 14.25 -7.38 -13.85
C GLY A 25 14.14 -6.11 -14.70
N LEU A 26 13.53 -5.05 -14.14
CA LEU A 26 13.48 -3.75 -14.79
C LEU A 26 14.83 -3.03 -14.75
N GLU A 27 15.62 -3.18 -13.67
CA GLU A 27 16.96 -2.61 -13.60
C GLU A 27 17.89 -3.19 -14.69
N VAL A 28 17.78 -4.48 -14.97
CA VAL A 28 18.49 -5.13 -16.09
C VAL A 28 17.99 -4.59 -17.43
N ALA A 29 16.67 -4.48 -17.62
CA ALA A 29 16.10 -3.94 -18.85
C ALA A 29 16.52 -2.47 -19.10
N MET A 30 16.57 -1.65 -18.05
CA MET A 30 17.07 -0.27 -18.14
C MET A 30 18.57 -0.20 -18.43
N ALA A 31 19.35 -1.22 -18.08
CA ALA A 31 20.77 -1.28 -18.40
C ALA A 31 21.05 -1.60 -19.87
N CYS A 32 20.10 -2.21 -20.58
CA CYS A 32 20.18 -2.39 -22.03
C CYS A 32 20.15 -1.04 -22.76
N ASN A 33 20.69 -1.02 -23.99
CA ASN A 33 20.71 0.20 -24.81
C ASN A 33 19.29 0.60 -25.24
N ALA A 34 18.44 -0.37 -25.55
CA ALA A 34 17.03 -0.14 -25.87
C ALA A 34 16.09 -1.19 -25.25
N ARG A 35 14.80 -0.88 -25.21
CA ARG A 35 13.73 -1.69 -24.62
C ARG A 35 12.53 -1.74 -25.57
N VAL A 36 12.08 -2.94 -25.91
CA VAL A 36 10.84 -3.21 -26.63
C VAL A 36 9.93 -4.00 -25.70
N ALA A 37 8.66 -3.60 -25.58
CA ALA A 37 7.71 -4.26 -24.68
C ALA A 37 6.39 -4.61 -25.37
N THR A 38 5.62 -5.49 -24.75
CA THR A 38 4.20 -5.68 -25.08
C THR A 38 3.34 -4.61 -24.39
N SER A 39 2.19 -4.26 -24.94
CA SER A 39 1.26 -3.29 -24.33
C SER A 39 0.84 -3.70 -22.92
N THR A 40 0.61 -5.01 -22.72
CA THR A 40 0.24 -5.59 -21.42
C THR A 40 1.41 -5.82 -20.47
N ALA A 41 2.65 -5.47 -20.84
CA ALA A 41 3.80 -5.60 -19.96
C ALA A 41 3.57 -4.83 -18.65
N GLN A 42 4.16 -5.27 -17.55
CA GLN A 42 4.02 -4.60 -16.24
C GLN A 42 5.41 -4.25 -15.72
N LEU A 43 5.72 -2.96 -15.68
CA LEU A 43 7.03 -2.43 -15.33
C LEU A 43 6.95 -1.71 -13.98
N SER A 44 7.83 -2.05 -13.04
CA SER A 44 7.83 -1.39 -11.71
C SER A 44 9.15 -1.56 -10.97
N LEU A 45 9.48 -0.64 -10.08
CA LEU A 45 10.50 -0.80 -9.05
C LEU A 45 9.81 -0.87 -7.66
N PRO A 46 9.46 -2.08 -7.17
CA PRO A 46 8.68 -2.25 -5.95
C PRO A 46 9.51 -2.27 -4.66
N GLU A 47 10.82 -2.01 -4.73
CA GLU A 47 11.80 -2.16 -3.64
C GLU A 47 11.39 -1.44 -2.36
N LEU A 48 10.84 -0.21 -2.47
CA LEU A 48 10.43 0.56 -1.29
C LEU A 48 9.31 -0.14 -0.50
N ARG A 49 8.48 -0.98 -1.14
CA ARG A 49 7.46 -1.78 -0.40
C ARG A 49 8.07 -2.79 0.56
N TYR A 50 9.34 -3.14 0.34
CA TYR A 50 10.08 -4.11 1.15
C TYR A 50 11.11 -3.45 2.06
N GLY A 51 11.11 -2.12 2.15
CA GLY A 51 12.03 -1.39 3.04
C GLY A 51 13.44 -1.21 2.49
N ILE A 52 13.64 -1.46 1.19
CA ILE A 52 14.92 -1.31 0.49
C ILE A 52 14.78 -0.37 -0.71
N ILE A 53 15.89 0.02 -1.31
CA ILE A 53 15.91 0.85 -2.53
C ILE A 53 16.43 0.02 -3.72
N PRO A 54 16.18 0.43 -4.98
CA PRO A 54 16.77 -0.22 -6.14
C PRO A 54 18.31 -0.12 -6.11
N GLY A 55 18.96 -1.28 -5.97
CA GLY A 55 20.42 -1.39 -5.83
C GLY A 55 21.18 -1.74 -7.13
N GLY A 56 20.47 -2.18 -8.18
CA GLY A 56 21.04 -2.48 -9.50
C GLY A 56 21.23 -1.24 -10.39
N GLY A 57 21.00 -0.05 -9.85
CA GLY A 57 21.13 1.24 -10.52
C GLY A 57 19.82 1.79 -11.09
N GLY A 58 18.67 1.27 -10.64
CA GLY A 58 17.35 1.82 -10.95
C GLY A 58 17.20 3.26 -10.47
N THR A 59 17.75 3.60 -9.30
CA THR A 59 17.79 4.99 -8.78
C THR A 59 18.53 5.95 -9.71
N GLN A 60 19.47 5.46 -10.51
CA GLN A 60 20.28 6.29 -11.40
C GLN A 60 19.76 6.30 -12.84
N ARG A 61 19.33 5.14 -13.36
CA ARG A 61 18.88 5.02 -14.75
C ARG A 61 17.45 5.55 -14.94
N LEU A 62 16.57 5.36 -13.97
CA LEU A 62 15.17 5.75 -14.14
C LEU A 62 15.00 7.27 -14.31
N PRO A 63 15.56 8.15 -13.46
CA PRO A 63 15.47 9.61 -13.67
C PRO A 63 16.01 10.06 -15.03
N ARG A 64 17.04 9.39 -15.54
CA ARG A 64 17.66 9.69 -16.83
C ARG A 64 16.85 9.21 -18.03
N LEU A 65 15.98 8.22 -17.84
CA LEU A 65 15.11 7.68 -18.89
C LEU A 65 13.76 8.37 -18.95
N VAL A 66 13.20 8.81 -17.81
CA VAL A 66 11.80 9.30 -17.75
C VAL A 66 11.66 10.71 -17.16
N GLY A 67 12.76 11.34 -16.75
CA GLY A 67 12.77 12.60 -16.00
C GLY A 67 12.63 12.40 -14.49
N LEU A 68 13.11 13.36 -13.70
CA LEU A 68 13.20 13.23 -12.25
C LEU A 68 11.82 13.12 -11.59
N ARG A 69 10.89 13.98 -11.98
CA ARG A 69 9.53 13.99 -11.40
C ARG A 69 8.83 12.64 -11.59
N LYS A 70 8.84 12.11 -12.81
CA LYS A 70 8.18 10.83 -13.11
C LYS A 70 8.91 9.66 -12.45
N ALA A 71 10.24 9.70 -12.37
CA ALA A 71 11.01 8.67 -11.67
C ALA A 71 10.67 8.61 -10.17
N LEU A 72 10.57 9.77 -9.50
CA LEU A 72 10.18 9.84 -8.10
C LEU A 72 8.76 9.32 -7.88
N GLU A 73 7.81 9.66 -8.77
CA GLU A 73 6.45 9.12 -8.71
C GLU A 73 6.45 7.58 -8.78
N LEU A 74 7.18 6.99 -9.76
CA LEU A 74 7.24 5.55 -9.94
C LEU A 74 7.92 4.83 -8.77
N LEU A 75 9.01 5.40 -8.25
CA LEU A 75 9.74 4.85 -7.10
C LEU A 75 8.90 4.90 -5.83
N LEU A 76 8.46 6.10 -5.42
CA LEU A 76 7.76 6.35 -4.16
C LEU A 76 6.39 5.66 -4.09
N THR A 77 5.69 5.52 -5.22
CA THR A 77 4.41 4.77 -5.25
C THR A 77 4.62 3.27 -5.41
N SER A 78 5.75 2.86 -6.00
CA SER A 78 6.05 1.46 -6.33
C SER A 78 4.92 0.78 -7.12
N LYS A 79 4.12 1.55 -7.87
CA LYS A 79 3.00 1.04 -8.67
C LYS A 79 3.51 0.57 -10.03
N PRO A 80 2.98 -0.56 -10.55
CA PRO A 80 3.29 -0.95 -11.90
C PRO A 80 2.62 -0.04 -12.92
N VAL A 81 3.32 0.20 -14.01
CA VAL A 81 2.84 0.86 -15.22
C VAL A 81 2.82 -0.16 -16.36
N ASP A 82 1.89 0.02 -17.29
CA ASP A 82 1.81 -0.84 -18.46
C ASP A 82 2.83 -0.44 -19.56
N GLY A 83 2.92 -1.24 -20.62
CA GLY A 83 3.87 -0.98 -21.71
C GLY A 83 3.55 0.30 -22.49
N ASP A 84 2.27 0.59 -22.69
CA ASP A 84 1.81 1.78 -23.43
C ASP A 84 2.10 3.07 -22.66
N GLU A 85 1.81 3.09 -21.36
CA GLU A 85 2.19 4.18 -20.47
C GLU A 85 3.71 4.35 -20.43
N ALA A 86 4.45 3.25 -20.27
CA ALA A 86 5.90 3.27 -20.21
C ALA A 86 6.55 3.83 -21.47
N HIS A 87 5.93 3.63 -22.63
CA HIS A 87 6.38 4.21 -23.89
C HIS A 87 6.17 5.72 -23.95
N LYS A 88 5.03 6.24 -23.47
CA LYS A 88 4.70 7.67 -23.51
C LYS A 88 5.74 8.55 -22.83
N PHE A 89 6.32 8.12 -21.71
CA PHE A 89 7.37 8.86 -20.99
C PHE A 89 8.79 8.35 -21.30
N GLY A 90 8.95 7.39 -22.21
CA GLY A 90 10.22 6.92 -22.75
C GLY A 90 11.01 5.98 -21.84
N LEU A 91 10.33 5.24 -20.95
CA LEU A 91 10.93 4.08 -20.29
C LEU A 91 11.11 2.92 -21.28
N VAL A 92 10.18 2.78 -22.22
CA VAL A 92 10.21 1.80 -23.31
C VAL A 92 10.35 2.52 -24.65
N ASP A 93 11.20 2.00 -25.53
CA ASP A 93 11.51 2.62 -26.82
C ASP A 93 10.52 2.23 -27.93
N ALA A 94 9.88 1.04 -27.82
CA ALA A 94 8.80 0.62 -28.73
C ALA A 94 7.84 -0.36 -28.06
N VAL A 95 6.56 -0.31 -28.44
CA VAL A 95 5.53 -1.27 -28.01
C VAL A 95 5.02 -2.05 -29.21
N VAL A 96 4.98 -3.37 -29.09
CA VAL A 96 4.61 -4.30 -30.17
C VAL A 96 3.75 -5.45 -29.65
N SER A 97 3.15 -6.20 -30.56
CA SER A 97 2.43 -7.43 -30.22
C SER A 97 3.38 -8.50 -29.65
N GLY A 98 2.85 -9.47 -28.90
CA GLY A 98 3.66 -10.53 -28.29
C GLY A 98 4.40 -11.39 -29.32
N ASP A 99 3.79 -11.62 -30.48
CA ASP A 99 4.33 -12.46 -31.54
C ASP A 99 5.50 -11.79 -32.28
N GLU A 100 5.43 -10.47 -32.43
CA GLU A 100 6.44 -9.68 -33.15
C GLU A 100 7.57 -9.16 -32.24
N LEU A 101 7.50 -9.43 -30.94
CA LEU A 101 8.38 -8.85 -29.92
C LEU A 101 9.86 -9.16 -30.16
N LEU A 102 10.19 -10.43 -30.42
CA LEU A 102 11.57 -10.87 -30.60
C LEU A 102 12.15 -10.38 -31.93
N GLU A 103 11.35 -10.35 -32.98
CA GLU A 103 11.75 -9.86 -34.30
C GLU A 103 12.09 -8.37 -34.23
N ASN A 104 11.19 -7.56 -33.66
CA ASN A 104 11.41 -6.12 -33.48
C ASN A 104 12.62 -5.82 -32.58
N ALA A 105 12.80 -6.57 -31.49
CA ALA A 105 13.96 -6.40 -30.62
C ALA A 105 15.28 -6.72 -31.34
N ARG A 106 15.32 -7.78 -32.18
CA ARG A 106 16.49 -8.12 -33.00
C ARG A 106 16.77 -7.04 -34.04
N GLN A 107 15.74 -6.58 -34.74
CA GLN A 107 15.88 -5.51 -35.73
C GLN A 107 16.43 -4.24 -35.09
N MET A 108 15.91 -3.85 -33.93
CA MET A 108 16.42 -2.70 -33.18
C MET A 108 17.90 -2.86 -32.78
N ALA A 109 18.34 -4.08 -32.41
CA ALA A 109 19.75 -4.34 -32.11
C ALA A 109 20.63 -4.23 -33.36
N LEU A 110 20.16 -4.72 -34.51
CA LEU A 110 20.84 -4.59 -35.80
C LEU A 110 20.94 -3.12 -36.23
N ASP A 111 19.89 -2.33 -36.04
CA ASP A 111 19.89 -0.89 -36.35
C ASP A 111 20.94 -0.13 -35.53
N ILE A 112 21.08 -0.45 -34.23
CA ILE A 112 22.12 0.14 -33.37
C ILE A 112 23.51 -0.32 -33.85
N CYS A 113 23.66 -1.60 -34.22
CA CYS A 113 24.92 -2.13 -34.73
C CYS A 113 25.35 -1.47 -36.05
N ALA A 114 24.39 -1.22 -36.95
CA ALA A 114 24.58 -0.52 -38.21
C ALA A 114 24.81 0.99 -38.05
N ARG A 115 24.78 1.51 -36.81
CA ARG A 115 24.88 2.94 -36.46
C ARG A 115 23.74 3.80 -37.00
N ASN A 116 22.62 3.19 -37.37
CA ASN A 116 21.38 3.91 -37.70
C ASN A 116 20.77 4.55 -36.44
N LYS A 117 21.15 4.08 -35.26
CA LYS A 117 20.82 4.66 -33.95
C LYS A 117 22.09 4.76 -33.08
N PRO A 118 22.24 5.82 -32.27
CA PRO A 118 23.42 5.99 -31.44
C PRO A 118 23.47 4.96 -30.29
N LEU A 119 24.64 4.36 -30.06
CA LEU A 119 24.89 3.50 -28.91
C LEU A 119 25.12 4.35 -27.67
N VAL A 120 24.04 4.67 -26.94
CA VAL A 120 24.10 5.47 -25.71
C VAL A 120 23.81 4.58 -24.51
N SER A 121 24.64 4.70 -23.47
CA SER A 121 24.36 4.10 -22.17
C SER A 121 23.27 4.91 -21.46
N SER A 122 22.22 4.24 -21.01
CA SER A 122 21.13 4.85 -20.24
C SER A 122 21.61 5.55 -18.95
N LEU A 123 22.75 5.12 -18.40
CA LEU A 123 23.32 5.69 -17.18
C LEU A 123 23.89 7.09 -17.38
N TYR A 124 24.34 7.43 -18.59
CA TYR A 124 24.96 8.73 -18.89
C TYR A 124 24.05 9.64 -19.71
N LYS A 125 22.78 9.26 -19.91
CA LYS A 125 21.76 10.16 -20.47
C LYS A 125 21.52 11.35 -19.53
N THR A 126 21.43 12.53 -20.11
CA THR A 126 21.19 13.80 -19.40
C THR A 126 20.09 14.63 -20.03
N ASP A 127 19.53 14.19 -21.17
CA ASP A 127 18.52 14.90 -21.96
C ASP A 127 17.21 15.15 -21.21
N LYS A 128 16.90 14.29 -20.23
CA LYS A 128 15.68 14.38 -19.41
C LYS A 128 15.93 14.82 -17.97
N ILE A 129 17.18 15.12 -17.60
CA ILE A 129 17.50 15.61 -16.27
C ILE A 129 17.30 17.12 -16.24
N GLU A 130 16.45 17.58 -15.34
CA GLU A 130 16.18 18.99 -15.11
C GLU A 130 17.45 19.72 -14.65
N PRO A 131 17.60 21.03 -14.94
CA PRO A 131 18.70 21.83 -14.42
C PRO A 131 18.82 21.72 -12.89
N LEU A 132 20.04 21.78 -12.35
CA LEU A 132 20.31 21.51 -10.93
C LEU A 132 19.42 22.31 -9.95
N GLY A 133 19.10 23.56 -10.27
CA GLY A 133 18.21 24.39 -9.45
C GLY A 133 16.79 23.82 -9.37
N GLU A 134 16.19 23.45 -10.51
CA GLU A 134 14.87 22.85 -10.58
C GLU A 134 14.86 21.44 -9.96
N ALA A 135 15.89 20.64 -10.25
CA ALA A 135 16.03 19.30 -9.69
C ALA A 135 16.03 19.33 -8.15
N ARG A 136 16.72 20.29 -7.53
CA ARG A 136 16.75 20.46 -6.07
C ARG A 136 15.38 20.79 -5.49
N GLU A 137 14.58 21.63 -6.15
CA GLU A 137 13.23 21.94 -5.69
C GLU A 137 12.29 20.74 -5.82
N ILE A 138 12.40 19.95 -6.90
CA ILE A 138 11.65 18.70 -7.07
C ILE A 138 11.99 17.71 -5.95
N LEU A 139 13.29 17.53 -5.64
CA LEU A 139 13.75 16.65 -4.57
C LEU A 139 13.27 17.13 -3.19
N LYS A 140 13.31 18.43 -2.94
CA LYS A 140 12.82 19.04 -1.69
C LYS A 140 11.32 18.79 -1.50
N PHE A 141 10.52 18.93 -2.56
CA PHE A 141 9.10 18.60 -2.51
C PHE A 141 8.87 17.11 -2.24
N ALA A 142 9.62 16.22 -2.90
CA ALA A 142 9.52 14.78 -2.65
C ALA A 142 9.90 14.41 -1.21
N ARG A 143 10.92 15.05 -0.63
CA ARG A 143 11.29 14.88 0.79
C ARG A 143 10.20 15.34 1.74
N ALA A 144 9.50 16.44 1.42
CA ALA A 144 8.38 16.91 2.23
C ALA A 144 7.21 15.91 2.19
N GLN A 145 6.93 15.32 1.04
CA GLN A 145 5.90 14.29 0.91
C GLN A 145 6.24 13.04 1.74
N THR A 146 7.49 12.58 1.73
CA THR A 146 7.91 11.39 2.50
C THR A 146 7.92 11.63 4.01
N ARG A 147 8.02 12.88 4.49
CA ARG A 147 7.85 13.21 5.93
C ARG A 147 6.42 13.00 6.46
N THR A 148 5.42 12.87 5.58
CA THR A 148 4.06 12.48 5.99
C THR A 148 3.96 11.00 6.36
N GLN A 149 4.96 10.20 5.95
CA GLN A 149 5.01 8.79 6.30
C GLN A 149 5.56 8.60 7.71
N PRO A 150 5.29 7.43 8.34
CA PRO A 150 5.82 7.12 9.67
C PRO A 150 7.35 7.29 9.75
N PRO A 151 7.88 7.90 10.82
CA PRO A 151 9.30 8.28 10.92
C PRO A 151 10.25 7.08 10.96
N ASN A 152 9.74 5.89 11.27
CA ASN A 152 10.48 4.62 11.22
C ASN A 152 10.74 4.12 9.77
N LEU A 153 10.10 4.70 8.75
CA LEU A 153 10.35 4.39 7.35
C LEU A 153 11.42 5.33 6.77
N GLN A 154 12.67 4.94 6.91
CA GLN A 154 13.81 5.75 6.45
C GLN A 154 14.15 5.56 4.95
N HIS A 155 13.88 4.36 4.41
CA HIS A 155 14.24 3.98 3.04
C HIS A 155 13.73 4.93 1.93
N PRO A 156 12.55 5.60 2.01
CA PRO A 156 12.12 6.54 0.97
C PRO A 156 12.99 7.80 0.93
N GLN A 157 13.41 8.32 2.10
CA GLN A 157 14.33 9.46 2.17
C GLN A 157 15.69 9.09 1.60
N VAL A 158 16.21 7.93 2.02
CA VAL A 158 17.49 7.40 1.51
C VAL A 158 17.46 7.22 0.00
N CYS A 159 16.34 6.79 -0.58
CA CYS A 159 16.16 6.70 -2.03
C CYS A 159 16.34 8.06 -2.72
N ILE A 160 15.75 9.12 -2.15
CA ILE A 160 15.86 10.48 -2.68
C ILE A 160 17.31 10.99 -2.56
N ASP A 161 17.97 10.72 -1.43
CA ASP A 161 19.35 11.14 -1.17
C ASP A 161 20.37 10.48 -2.12
N VAL A 162 20.10 9.24 -2.53
CA VAL A 162 20.89 8.50 -3.51
C VAL A 162 20.68 9.05 -4.93
N ILE A 163 19.45 9.44 -5.28
CA ILE A 163 19.15 10.08 -6.56
C ILE A 163 19.84 11.45 -6.64
N GLU A 164 19.73 12.27 -5.59
CA GLU A 164 20.38 13.58 -5.54
C GLU A 164 21.89 13.47 -5.72
N GLU A 165 22.54 12.53 -5.03
CA GLU A 165 23.98 12.27 -5.20
C GLU A 165 24.34 12.01 -6.67
N GLY A 166 23.53 11.20 -7.33
CA GLY A 166 23.72 10.86 -8.73
C GLY A 166 23.56 12.02 -9.69
N ILE A 167 22.77 13.03 -9.32
CA ILE A 167 22.55 14.24 -10.10
C ILE A 167 23.66 15.26 -9.86
N VAL A 168 24.08 15.42 -8.60
CA VAL A 168 25.08 16.42 -8.19
C VAL A 168 26.51 15.97 -8.50
N SER A 169 26.85 14.75 -8.12
CA SER A 169 28.21 14.21 -8.14
C SER A 169 28.45 13.25 -9.33
N GLY A 170 27.42 13.03 -10.15
CA GLY A 170 27.46 12.15 -11.31
C GLY A 170 26.95 10.72 -11.04
N PRO A 171 26.59 9.98 -12.12
CA PRO A 171 25.89 8.69 -12.00
C PRO A 171 26.70 7.63 -11.24
N ASP A 172 28.01 7.60 -11.40
CA ASP A 172 28.88 6.61 -10.76
C ASP A 172 28.95 6.81 -9.23
N ALA A 173 28.94 8.06 -8.77
CA ALA A 173 28.84 8.40 -7.35
C ALA A 173 27.50 7.94 -6.77
N GLY A 174 26.40 8.18 -7.49
CA GLY A 174 25.06 7.72 -7.11
C GLY A 174 24.96 6.18 -7.06
N LEU A 175 25.53 5.47 -8.04
CA LEU A 175 25.59 4.00 -8.04
C LEU A 175 26.39 3.46 -6.85
N SER A 176 27.52 4.09 -6.55
CA SER A 176 28.36 3.71 -5.42
C SER A 176 27.60 3.88 -4.11
N LYS A 177 27.00 5.06 -3.87
CA LYS A 177 26.19 5.34 -2.67
C LYS A 177 25.01 4.37 -2.53
N ALA A 178 24.34 4.04 -3.63
CA ALA A 178 23.28 3.04 -3.66
C ALA A 178 23.79 1.66 -3.21
N CYS A 179 24.94 1.21 -3.74
CA CYS A 179 25.45 -0.14 -3.51
C CYS A 179 26.13 -0.35 -2.16
N THR A 180 26.94 0.60 -1.69
CA THR A 180 27.88 0.36 -0.57
C THR A 180 27.31 0.75 0.79
N CYS A 181 26.63 1.88 0.90
CA CYS A 181 26.19 2.41 2.18
C CYS A 181 24.70 2.19 2.38
N SER A 182 23.89 2.71 1.46
CA SER A 182 22.44 2.82 1.67
C SER A 182 21.71 1.48 1.56
N PHE A 183 22.01 0.67 0.54
CA PHE A 183 21.28 -0.59 0.35
C PHE A 183 21.60 -1.63 1.42
N GLN A 184 22.88 -1.79 1.78
CA GLN A 184 23.30 -2.80 2.76
C GLN A 184 22.75 -2.50 4.16
N ASP A 185 22.75 -1.24 4.56
CA ASP A 185 22.23 -0.82 5.86
C ASP A 185 20.70 -1.04 5.93
N LEU A 186 19.99 -0.65 4.87
CA LEU A 186 18.54 -0.89 4.78
C LEU A 186 18.18 -2.37 4.76
N LEU A 187 18.96 -3.21 4.07
CA LEU A 187 18.73 -4.65 4.01
C LEU A 187 18.83 -5.31 5.40
N LYS A 188 19.71 -4.81 6.27
CA LYS A 188 19.89 -5.31 7.64
C LYS A 188 18.88 -4.73 8.65
N SER A 189 18.17 -3.67 8.26
CA SER A 189 17.22 -2.99 9.14
C SER A 189 16.04 -3.87 9.56
N ASP A 190 15.53 -3.65 10.77
CA ASP A 190 14.34 -4.35 11.26
C ASP A 190 13.08 -3.95 10.50
N THR A 191 13.06 -2.74 9.93
CA THR A 191 12.01 -2.28 9.01
C THR A 191 11.94 -3.16 7.77
N CYS A 192 13.07 -3.48 7.14
CA CYS A 192 13.12 -4.39 6.00
C CYS A 192 12.62 -5.80 6.39
N LYS A 193 13.14 -6.36 7.49
CA LYS A 193 12.70 -7.68 8.00
C LYS A 193 11.18 -7.72 8.24
N SER A 194 10.63 -6.67 8.85
CA SER A 194 9.21 -6.56 9.18
C SER A 194 8.34 -6.42 7.92
N LEU A 195 8.75 -5.61 6.94
CA LEU A 195 7.99 -5.45 5.70
C LEU A 195 8.01 -6.71 4.83
N VAL A 196 9.14 -7.42 4.80
CA VAL A 196 9.24 -8.74 4.16
C VAL A 196 8.36 -9.76 4.88
N HIS A 197 8.33 -9.76 6.22
CA HIS A 197 7.41 -10.59 6.99
C HIS A 197 5.95 -10.29 6.65
N VAL A 198 5.55 -9.01 6.58
CA VAL A 198 4.19 -8.60 6.19
C VAL A 198 3.85 -9.06 4.77
N PHE A 199 4.83 -9.04 3.85
CA PHE A 199 4.63 -9.55 2.50
C PHE A 199 4.29 -11.04 2.49
N PHE A 200 5.06 -11.87 3.20
CA PHE A 200 4.77 -13.30 3.30
C PHE A 200 3.46 -13.57 4.05
N ALA A 201 3.21 -12.87 5.16
CA ALA A 201 1.96 -12.98 5.91
C ALA A 201 0.74 -12.67 5.05
N ARG A 202 0.80 -11.66 4.17
CA ARG A 202 -0.29 -11.37 3.22
C ARG A 202 -0.49 -12.47 2.17
N ARG A 203 0.57 -13.13 1.73
CA ARG A 203 0.47 -14.26 0.79
C ARG A 203 -0.08 -15.50 1.46
N ASP A 204 0.29 -15.73 2.71
CA ASP A 204 -0.16 -16.88 3.48
C ASP A 204 -1.59 -16.69 3.99
N ALA A 205 -2.05 -15.45 4.26
CA ALA A 205 -3.45 -15.17 4.59
C ALA A 205 -4.44 -15.62 3.50
N MET A 206 -3.99 -15.69 2.24
CA MET A 206 -4.80 -16.19 1.12
C MET A 206 -4.85 -17.73 1.04
N LYS A 207 -4.02 -18.44 1.81
CA LYS A 207 -4.00 -19.90 1.91
C LYS A 207 -4.73 -20.29 3.19
N VAL A 208 -5.84 -21.00 3.04
CA VAL A 208 -6.69 -21.41 4.17
C VAL A 208 -6.65 -22.93 4.25
N PRO A 209 -5.94 -23.49 5.25
CA PRO A 209 -5.86 -24.94 5.45
C PRO A 209 -7.25 -25.58 5.52
N GLY A 210 -7.42 -26.72 4.85
CA GLY A 210 -8.69 -27.44 4.74
C GLY A 210 -9.69 -26.81 3.76
N VAL A 211 -9.33 -25.72 3.07
CA VAL A 211 -10.22 -25.02 2.13
C VAL A 211 -9.54 -24.82 0.78
N THR A 212 -8.45 -24.06 0.74
CA THR A 212 -7.76 -23.74 -0.53
C THR A 212 -7.04 -24.94 -1.14
N ASP A 213 -6.68 -25.88 -0.27
CA ASP A 213 -5.87 -27.07 -0.58
C ASP A 213 -6.71 -28.12 -1.32
N LEU A 214 -8.03 -28.02 -1.23
CA LEU A 214 -8.99 -28.89 -1.91
C LEU A 214 -9.07 -28.64 -3.43
N GLY A 215 -8.39 -27.61 -3.95
CA GLY A 215 -8.36 -27.29 -5.39
C GLY A 215 -9.72 -26.88 -5.96
N LEU A 216 -10.65 -26.43 -5.11
CA LEU A 216 -11.99 -26.01 -5.52
C LEU A 216 -11.91 -24.80 -6.45
N LYS A 217 -12.64 -24.85 -7.57
CA LYS A 217 -12.78 -23.69 -8.45
C LYS A 217 -13.86 -22.74 -7.91
N PRO A 218 -13.56 -21.42 -7.84
CA PRO A 218 -14.55 -20.43 -7.43
C PRO A 218 -15.68 -20.35 -8.46
N ARG A 219 -16.90 -20.10 -7.97
CA ARG A 219 -18.08 -19.80 -8.79
C ARG A 219 -17.95 -18.41 -9.39
N GLU A 220 -18.48 -18.26 -10.60
CA GLU A 220 -18.59 -16.95 -11.23
C GLU A 220 -19.76 -16.18 -10.61
N ILE A 221 -19.44 -15.18 -9.78
CA ILE A 221 -20.43 -14.28 -9.19
C ILE A 221 -20.49 -13.03 -10.07
N ARG A 222 -21.67 -12.72 -10.62
CA ARG A 222 -21.91 -11.51 -11.43
C ARG A 222 -22.77 -10.47 -10.70
N LYS A 223 -23.72 -10.95 -9.90
CA LYS A 223 -24.72 -10.12 -9.22
C LYS A 223 -24.64 -10.31 -7.71
N VAL A 224 -24.64 -9.21 -6.96
CA VAL A 224 -24.53 -9.17 -5.50
C VAL A 224 -25.65 -8.33 -4.92
N ALA A 225 -26.37 -8.86 -3.92
CA ALA A 225 -27.35 -8.10 -3.17
C ALA A 225 -26.74 -7.63 -1.84
N ILE A 226 -26.96 -6.36 -1.49
CA ILE A 226 -26.53 -5.73 -0.24
C ILE A 226 -27.77 -5.30 0.52
N VAL A 227 -27.85 -5.73 1.78
CA VAL A 227 -28.97 -5.39 2.68
C VAL A 227 -28.50 -4.30 3.64
N GLY A 228 -29.16 -3.14 3.59
CA GLY A 228 -28.83 -1.91 4.31
C GLY A 228 -27.90 -0.99 3.51
N GLY A 229 -28.35 0.23 3.21
CA GLY A 229 -27.60 1.23 2.45
C GLY A 229 -27.05 2.37 3.30
N GLY A 230 -26.88 2.15 4.60
CA GLY A 230 -26.11 3.04 5.47
C GLY A 230 -24.63 3.19 5.05
N PRO A 231 -23.81 3.91 5.82
CA PRO A 231 -22.44 4.28 5.45
C PRO A 231 -21.52 3.10 5.07
N MET A 232 -21.72 1.92 5.67
CA MET A 232 -20.97 0.71 5.28
C MET A 232 -21.51 0.08 3.99
N GLY A 233 -22.83 -0.05 3.87
CA GLY A 233 -23.49 -0.70 2.72
C GLY A 233 -23.20 0.03 1.40
N SER A 234 -23.27 1.37 1.41
CA SER A 234 -22.94 2.20 0.25
C SER A 234 -21.47 2.05 -0.20
N ARG A 235 -20.53 1.93 0.75
CA ARG A 235 -19.10 1.72 0.45
C ARG A 235 -18.81 0.32 -0.09
N ILE A 236 -19.51 -0.70 0.40
CA ILE A 236 -19.44 -2.06 -0.14
C ILE A 236 -20.00 -2.08 -1.56
N ALA A 237 -21.14 -1.43 -1.79
CA ALA A 237 -21.75 -1.31 -3.12
C ALA A 237 -20.79 -0.66 -4.11
N MET A 238 -20.21 0.48 -3.74
CA MET A 238 -19.24 1.19 -4.58
C MET A 238 -18.02 0.32 -4.91
N ALA A 239 -17.46 -0.38 -3.92
CA ALA A 239 -16.31 -1.26 -4.15
C ALA A 239 -16.60 -2.39 -5.14
N LEU A 240 -17.82 -2.94 -5.12
CA LEU A 240 -18.25 -3.98 -6.04
C LEU A 240 -18.53 -3.42 -7.44
N ILE A 241 -19.25 -2.29 -7.55
CA ILE A 241 -19.56 -1.63 -8.83
C ILE A 241 -18.29 -1.24 -9.59
N LEU A 242 -17.31 -0.64 -8.91
CA LEU A 242 -16.02 -0.24 -9.51
C LEU A 242 -15.21 -1.42 -10.06
N ASN A 243 -15.53 -2.65 -9.66
CA ASN A 243 -14.89 -3.87 -10.15
C ASN A 243 -15.81 -4.71 -11.05
N GLY A 244 -16.88 -4.10 -11.59
CA GLY A 244 -17.72 -4.69 -12.63
C GLY A 244 -18.82 -5.65 -12.14
N TYR A 245 -19.16 -5.63 -10.86
CA TYR A 245 -20.30 -6.41 -10.33
C TYR A 245 -21.62 -5.65 -10.45
N GLU A 246 -22.69 -6.35 -10.78
CA GLU A 246 -24.05 -5.81 -10.70
C GLU A 246 -24.52 -5.84 -9.24
N VAL A 247 -24.85 -4.69 -8.66
CA VAL A 247 -25.21 -4.57 -7.24
C VAL A 247 -26.66 -4.18 -7.07
N VAL A 248 -27.39 -4.94 -6.23
CA VAL A 248 -28.75 -4.60 -5.79
C VAL A 248 -28.68 -4.15 -4.34
N LEU A 249 -28.98 -2.88 -4.07
CA LEU A 249 -29.04 -2.34 -2.71
C LEU A 249 -30.49 -2.36 -2.20
N LYS A 250 -30.73 -2.97 -1.05
CA LYS A 250 -32.06 -3.09 -0.42
C LYS A 250 -32.04 -2.51 0.98
N GLU A 251 -32.87 -1.50 1.22
CA GLU A 251 -33.05 -0.93 2.57
C GLU A 251 -34.07 -1.74 3.39
N PRO A 252 -33.80 -1.99 4.69
CA PRO A 252 -34.78 -2.56 5.60
C PRO A 252 -35.92 -1.56 5.81
N GLY A 253 -37.09 -1.82 5.22
CA GLY A 253 -38.29 -0.96 5.34
C GLY A 253 -39.20 -0.91 4.11
N SER A 254 -38.76 -1.43 2.95
CA SER A 254 -39.63 -1.57 1.78
C SER A 254 -40.52 -2.82 1.95
N ARG A 255 -41.84 -2.64 1.88
CA ARG A 255 -42.89 -3.63 2.22
C ARG A 255 -42.92 -4.89 1.35
N ASP A 256 -42.07 -4.99 0.33
CA ASP A 256 -42.04 -6.14 -0.57
C ASP A 256 -40.79 -7.01 -0.39
N ALA A 257 -41.08 -8.29 -0.13
CA ALA A 257 -40.24 -9.48 -0.13
C ALA A 257 -39.46 -9.81 1.16
N THR A 258 -40.00 -10.77 1.89
CA THR A 258 -39.25 -11.71 2.74
C THR A 258 -38.06 -12.25 1.94
N PHE A 259 -36.83 -12.04 2.42
CA PHE A 259 -35.72 -12.92 2.02
C PHE A 259 -36.10 -14.33 2.48
N GLY A 260 -36.47 -15.19 1.54
CA GLY A 260 -36.73 -16.60 1.81
C GLY A 260 -35.55 -17.18 2.59
N ASN A 261 -35.84 -17.71 3.79
CA ASN A 261 -34.92 -18.29 4.77
C ASN A 261 -33.58 -17.56 4.95
N ARG A 262 -33.35 -16.97 6.14
CA ARG A 262 -32.00 -16.58 6.56
C ARG A 262 -31.08 -17.78 6.34
N PRO A 263 -30.04 -17.68 5.50
CA PRO A 263 -29.14 -18.79 5.29
C PRO A 263 -28.55 -19.18 6.64
N ASN A 264 -28.59 -20.47 6.97
CA ASN A 264 -28.09 -20.95 8.24
C ASN A 264 -26.56 -20.73 8.25
N ILE A 265 -26.11 -19.67 8.92
CA ILE A 265 -24.71 -19.20 8.94
C ILE A 265 -23.78 -20.25 9.58
N GLU A 266 -24.35 -21.23 10.27
CA GLU A 266 -23.63 -22.34 10.90
C GLU A 266 -23.03 -23.34 9.89
N ASN A 267 -23.52 -23.37 8.63
CA ASN A 267 -23.05 -24.30 7.59
C ASN A 267 -22.28 -23.59 6.45
N ILE A 268 -21.21 -22.86 6.78
CA ILE A 268 -20.30 -22.30 5.76
C ILE A 268 -19.46 -23.45 5.16
N THR A 269 -19.70 -23.75 3.88
CA THR A 269 -18.89 -24.74 3.15
C THR A 269 -17.54 -24.16 2.71
N SER A 270 -16.53 -25.01 2.53
CA SER A 270 -15.23 -24.61 1.96
C SER A 270 -15.39 -23.93 0.59
N LYS A 271 -16.41 -24.31 -0.18
CA LYS A 271 -16.71 -23.68 -1.47
C LYS A 271 -17.10 -22.21 -1.31
N THR A 272 -17.93 -21.87 -0.33
CA THR A 272 -18.34 -20.49 -0.04
C THR A 272 -17.12 -19.62 0.31
N VAL A 273 -16.18 -20.16 1.09
CA VAL A 273 -14.95 -19.44 1.45
C VAL A 273 -14.07 -19.17 0.22
N VAL A 274 -13.92 -20.14 -0.68
CA VAL A 274 -13.16 -19.97 -1.93
C VAL A 274 -13.78 -18.91 -2.84
N ASP A 275 -15.12 -18.88 -2.94
CA ASP A 275 -15.81 -17.87 -3.73
C ASP A 275 -15.57 -16.46 -3.16
N LEU A 276 -15.64 -16.31 -1.82
CA LEU A 276 -15.35 -15.05 -1.15
C LEU A 276 -13.89 -14.61 -1.30
N LEU A 277 -12.93 -15.56 -1.30
CA LEU A 277 -11.52 -15.30 -1.58
C LEU A 277 -11.32 -14.72 -2.99
N ASP A 278 -12.02 -15.26 -3.99
CA ASP A 278 -11.98 -14.75 -5.37
C ASP A 278 -12.58 -13.34 -5.49
N VAL A 279 -13.76 -13.12 -4.88
CA VAL A 279 -14.38 -11.79 -4.85
C VAL A 279 -13.46 -10.78 -4.18
N ALA A 280 -12.91 -11.10 -3.01
CA ALA A 280 -11.98 -10.24 -2.28
C ALA A 280 -10.75 -9.87 -3.12
N LYS A 281 -10.16 -10.86 -3.82
CA LYS A 281 -9.04 -10.64 -4.74
C LYS A 281 -9.40 -9.68 -5.87
N LYS A 282 -10.59 -9.84 -6.49
CA LYS A 282 -11.07 -8.98 -7.57
C LYS A 282 -11.29 -7.54 -7.10
N ILE A 283 -11.87 -7.34 -5.91
CA ILE A 283 -12.03 -6.00 -5.32
C ILE A 283 -10.75 -5.45 -4.65
N ARG A 284 -9.60 -6.12 -4.84
CA ARG A 284 -8.28 -5.75 -4.30
C ARG A 284 -8.26 -5.62 -2.76
N LYS A 285 -8.99 -6.48 -2.07
CA LYS A 285 -8.99 -6.61 -0.60
C LYS A 285 -8.26 -7.88 -0.18
N THR A 286 -7.54 -7.81 0.94
CA THR A 286 -6.94 -8.98 1.57
C THR A 286 -7.97 -9.60 2.50
N LEU A 287 -8.45 -10.80 2.16
CA LEU A 287 -9.32 -11.57 3.04
C LEU A 287 -8.48 -12.32 4.07
N VAL A 288 -8.92 -12.33 5.32
CA VAL A 288 -8.35 -13.15 6.39
C VAL A 288 -9.49 -13.96 7.00
N VAL A 289 -9.40 -15.28 6.89
CA VAL A 289 -10.40 -16.18 7.47
C VAL A 289 -10.13 -16.31 8.97
N VAL A 290 -11.16 -16.08 9.78
CA VAL A 290 -11.07 -16.05 11.24
C VAL A 290 -12.16 -16.92 11.84
N GLY A 291 -11.89 -17.46 13.04
CA GLY A 291 -12.89 -18.22 13.79
C GLY A 291 -14.05 -17.33 14.25
N ASN A 292 -15.23 -17.94 14.36
CA ASN A 292 -16.41 -17.27 14.90
C ASN A 292 -16.30 -17.15 16.43
N CYS A 293 -16.10 -15.94 16.92
CA CYS A 293 -16.09 -15.62 18.35
C CYS A 293 -16.44 -14.15 18.56
N THR A 294 -16.79 -13.77 19.81
CA THR A 294 -17.11 -12.37 20.14
C THR A 294 -15.98 -11.43 19.74
N GLY A 295 -16.29 -10.50 18.83
CA GLY A 295 -15.33 -9.52 18.30
C GLY A 295 -14.38 -10.05 17.22
N PHE A 296 -14.55 -11.30 16.77
CA PHE A 296 -13.70 -11.96 15.78
C PHE A 296 -12.22 -11.84 16.14
N ALA A 297 -11.36 -11.44 15.19
CA ALA A 297 -9.94 -11.18 15.47
C ALA A 297 -9.67 -9.72 15.82
N VAL A 298 -10.11 -8.77 14.97
CA VAL A 298 -9.70 -7.36 15.09
C VAL A 298 -10.26 -6.72 16.35
N ASN A 299 -11.59 -6.72 16.54
CA ASN A 299 -12.19 -6.06 17.70
C ASN A 299 -11.79 -6.75 19.01
N ARG A 300 -11.62 -8.07 18.98
CA ARG A 300 -11.15 -8.84 20.14
C ARG A 300 -9.72 -8.49 20.56
N MET A 301 -8.83 -8.21 19.60
CA MET A 301 -7.46 -7.75 19.90
C MET A 301 -7.44 -6.27 20.32
N PHE A 302 -8.29 -5.44 19.71
CA PHE A 302 -8.28 -4.00 19.95
C PHE A 302 -9.00 -3.59 21.24
N PHE A 303 -9.97 -4.39 21.69
CA PHE A 303 -10.72 -4.08 22.91
C PHE A 303 -9.83 -4.00 24.17
N PRO A 304 -8.98 -5.01 24.49
CA PRO A 304 -8.05 -4.91 25.62
C PRO A 304 -7.06 -3.73 25.53
N TYR A 305 -6.68 -3.36 24.31
CA TYR A 305 -5.81 -2.22 24.06
C TYR A 305 -6.44 -0.90 24.53
N THR A 306 -7.72 -0.67 24.24
CA THR A 306 -8.46 0.48 24.75
C THR A 306 -8.67 0.39 26.27
N GLN A 307 -8.93 -0.80 26.81
CA GLN A 307 -9.08 -1.01 28.26
C GLN A 307 -7.81 -0.64 29.03
N ALA A 308 -6.63 -1.02 28.52
CA ALA A 308 -5.36 -0.65 29.14
C ALA A 308 -5.15 0.88 29.13
N ALA A 309 -5.54 1.58 28.07
CA ALA A 309 -5.47 3.04 28.03
C ALA A 309 -6.40 3.70 29.06
N LEU A 310 -7.64 3.22 29.18
CA LEU A 310 -8.60 3.69 30.19
C LEU A 310 -8.09 3.50 31.61
N LEU A 311 -7.55 2.31 31.90
CA LEU A 311 -6.95 1.99 33.20
C LEU A 311 -5.82 2.97 33.56
N GLN A 312 -4.94 3.31 32.60
CA GLN A 312 -3.85 4.25 32.83
C GLN A 312 -4.37 5.66 33.17
N VAL A 313 -5.42 6.12 32.47
CA VAL A 313 -6.04 7.43 32.77
C VAL A 313 -6.64 7.46 34.17
N GLU A 314 -7.30 6.39 34.59
CA GLU A 314 -7.85 6.31 35.95
C GLU A 314 -6.76 6.25 37.04
N HIS A 315 -5.53 5.85 36.68
CA HIS A 315 -4.35 5.97 37.55
C HIS A 315 -3.63 7.34 37.44
N GLY A 316 -4.24 8.32 36.78
CA GLY A 316 -3.75 9.70 36.68
C GLY A 316 -2.85 9.97 35.47
N ALA A 317 -2.80 9.08 34.48
CA ALA A 317 -2.08 9.36 33.24
C ALA A 317 -2.87 10.34 32.36
N ASP A 318 -2.14 11.27 31.74
CA ASP A 318 -2.71 12.25 30.82
C ASP A 318 -3.11 11.59 29.48
N VAL A 319 -4.38 11.79 29.09
CA VAL A 319 -5.00 11.29 27.85
C VAL A 319 -4.14 11.62 26.62
N TYR A 320 -3.69 12.88 26.52
CA TYR A 320 -2.94 13.37 25.37
C TYR A 320 -1.52 12.80 25.30
N LYS A 321 -0.88 12.54 26.44
CA LYS A 321 0.43 11.88 26.52
C LYS A 321 0.33 10.43 26.06
N ILE A 322 -0.73 9.72 26.41
CA ILE A 322 -0.96 8.34 25.94
C ILE A 322 -1.11 8.33 24.42
N ASP A 323 -2.00 9.17 23.87
CA ASP A 323 -2.21 9.26 22.42
C ASP A 323 -0.93 9.67 21.67
N ARG A 324 -0.15 10.60 22.22
CA ARG A 324 1.17 10.98 21.66
C ARG A 324 2.18 9.83 21.72
N ALA A 325 2.22 9.05 22.79
CA ALA A 325 3.14 7.93 22.93
C ALA A 325 2.81 6.82 21.90
N ILE A 326 1.53 6.51 21.74
CA ILE A 326 1.01 5.54 20.78
C ILE A 326 1.25 5.99 19.33
N THR A 327 1.01 7.26 19.01
CA THR A 327 1.26 7.78 17.66
C THR A 327 2.75 7.84 17.36
N LYS A 328 3.59 8.20 18.34
CA LYS A 328 5.05 8.11 18.23
C LYS A 328 5.54 6.67 18.01
N PHE A 329 4.88 5.68 18.60
CA PHE A 329 5.16 4.27 18.36
C PHE A 329 4.86 3.85 16.91
N GLY A 330 3.97 4.55 16.21
CA GLY A 330 3.70 4.36 14.78
C GLY A 330 2.23 4.03 14.45
N MET A 331 1.35 4.02 15.44
CA MET A 331 -0.10 3.89 15.18
C MET A 331 -0.63 5.19 14.55
N PRO A 332 -1.57 5.10 13.59
CA PRO A 332 -2.09 6.28 12.89
C PRO A 332 -2.89 7.22 13.82
N MET A 333 -3.45 6.67 14.89
CA MET A 333 -4.30 7.38 15.83
C MET A 333 -4.14 6.77 17.22
N GLY A 334 -4.20 7.62 18.25
CA GLY A 334 -4.20 7.18 19.64
C GLY A 334 -5.54 6.56 20.05
N PRO A 335 -5.59 5.80 21.15
CA PRO A 335 -6.80 5.12 21.61
C PRO A 335 -7.96 6.09 21.88
N PHE A 336 -7.70 7.27 22.44
CA PHE A 336 -8.76 8.21 22.82
C PHE A 336 -9.30 8.96 21.62
N ARG A 337 -8.42 9.44 20.74
CA ARG A 337 -8.83 10.02 19.45
C ARG A 337 -9.59 9.02 18.59
N LEU A 338 -9.26 7.73 18.65
CA LEU A 338 -10.01 6.69 17.96
C LEU A 338 -11.40 6.49 18.56
N CYS A 339 -11.53 6.49 19.89
CA CYS A 339 -12.84 6.44 20.54
C CYS A 339 -13.74 7.60 20.11
N ASP A 340 -13.20 8.82 20.04
CA ASP A 340 -13.94 9.99 19.55
C ASP A 340 -14.36 9.84 18.08
N HIS A 341 -13.48 9.31 17.24
CA HIS A 341 -13.76 9.10 15.81
C HIS A 341 -14.82 8.03 15.55
N VAL A 342 -14.81 6.94 16.34
CA VAL A 342 -15.80 5.86 16.26
C VAL A 342 -17.15 6.31 16.83
N GLY A 343 -17.13 7.13 17.89
CA GLY A 343 -18.31 7.58 18.61
C GLY A 343 -18.66 6.67 19.78
N PHE A 344 -19.10 7.28 20.88
CA PHE A 344 -19.21 6.58 22.17
C PHE A 344 -20.36 5.57 22.20
N ASP A 345 -21.44 5.79 21.45
CA ASP A 345 -22.57 4.86 21.39
C ASP A 345 -22.15 3.49 20.86
N ILE A 346 -21.29 3.47 19.84
CA ILE A 346 -20.75 2.23 19.27
C ILE A 346 -19.79 1.57 20.25
N VAL A 347 -18.98 2.36 20.96
CA VAL A 347 -18.04 1.86 21.99
C VAL A 347 -18.80 1.19 23.13
N VAL A 348 -19.88 1.81 23.62
CA VAL A 348 -20.73 1.26 24.69
C VAL A 348 -21.46 -0.01 24.24
N ALA A 349 -22.07 0.01 23.05
CA ALA A 349 -22.73 -1.16 22.49
C ALA A 349 -21.76 -2.35 22.32
N THR A 350 -20.56 -2.08 21.80
CA THR A 350 -19.51 -3.09 21.63
C THR A 350 -19.00 -3.58 23.00
N GLY A 351 -18.73 -2.66 23.93
CA GLY A 351 -18.25 -2.98 25.27
C GLY A 351 -19.21 -3.87 26.05
N SER A 352 -20.52 -3.63 25.93
CA SER A 352 -21.57 -4.45 26.54
C SER A 352 -21.48 -5.92 26.10
N GLN A 353 -21.20 -6.18 24.82
CA GLN A 353 -21.03 -7.54 24.29
C GLN A 353 -19.79 -8.24 24.87
N PHE A 354 -18.69 -7.51 25.05
CA PHE A 354 -17.47 -8.03 25.67
C PHE A 354 -17.63 -8.28 27.17
N VAL A 355 -18.32 -7.39 27.90
CA VAL A 355 -18.64 -7.59 29.31
C VAL A 355 -19.51 -8.84 29.49
N TYR A 356 -20.48 -9.06 28.60
CA TYR A 356 -21.33 -10.25 28.62
C TYR A 356 -20.52 -11.53 28.32
N SER A 357 -19.65 -11.49 27.30
CA SER A 357 -18.91 -12.67 26.84
C SER A 357 -17.67 -13.01 27.69
N PHE A 358 -17.03 -12.01 28.29
CA PHE A 358 -15.78 -12.13 29.06
C PHE A 358 -15.84 -11.28 30.35
N PRO A 359 -16.78 -11.56 31.26
CA PRO A 359 -16.97 -10.75 32.47
C PRO A 359 -15.73 -10.72 33.37
N GLU A 360 -14.93 -11.79 33.38
CA GLU A 360 -13.77 -11.99 34.25
C GLU A 360 -12.50 -11.26 33.78
N ARG A 361 -12.47 -10.79 32.53
CA ARG A 361 -11.30 -10.15 31.90
C ARG A 361 -11.57 -8.72 31.40
N THR A 362 -12.78 -8.22 31.61
CA THR A 362 -13.16 -6.88 31.15
C THR A 362 -13.05 -5.88 32.28
N TYR A 363 -12.26 -4.82 32.05
CA TYR A 363 -12.21 -3.68 32.94
C TYR A 363 -13.44 -2.79 32.74
N LYS A 364 -14.06 -2.34 33.83
CA LYS A 364 -15.26 -1.49 33.80
C LYS A 364 -14.88 -0.07 34.21
N SER A 365 -14.54 0.74 33.21
CA SER A 365 -14.27 2.17 33.39
C SER A 365 -15.55 2.97 33.45
N MET A 366 -15.61 3.96 34.35
CA MET A 366 -16.71 4.93 34.42
C MET A 366 -16.47 6.17 33.54
N LEU A 367 -15.31 6.27 32.88
CA LEU A 367 -14.91 7.45 32.13
C LEU A 367 -15.84 7.75 30.94
N ILE A 368 -16.14 6.73 30.12
CA ILE A 368 -17.03 6.90 28.95
C ILE A 368 -18.47 7.25 29.37
N PRO A 369 -19.10 6.56 30.34
CA PRO A 369 -20.40 6.96 30.86
C PRO A 369 -20.45 8.41 31.36
N LEU A 370 -19.48 8.84 32.18
CA LEU A 370 -19.43 10.20 32.71
C LEU A 370 -19.30 11.26 31.60
N MET A 371 -18.53 10.96 30.56
CA MET A 371 -18.42 11.84 29.41
C MET A 371 -19.72 11.94 28.60
N GLN A 372 -20.47 10.83 28.46
CA GLN A 372 -21.79 10.87 27.82
C GLN A 372 -22.79 11.68 28.65
N GLU A 373 -22.75 11.60 29.99
CA GLU A 373 -23.55 12.45 30.88
C GLU A 373 -23.24 13.94 30.69
N ASP A 374 -21.97 14.28 30.46
CA ASP A 374 -21.50 15.63 30.11
C ASP A 374 -21.72 16.00 28.63
N LYS A 375 -22.49 15.21 27.89
CA LYS A 375 -22.82 15.41 26.45
C LYS A 375 -21.59 15.42 25.53
N ARG A 376 -20.52 14.75 25.91
CA ARG A 376 -19.30 14.55 25.12
C ARG A 376 -19.38 13.20 24.44
N THR A 377 -19.85 13.15 23.19
CA THR A 377 -20.12 11.88 22.48
C THR A 377 -19.16 11.57 21.32
N GLY A 378 -18.14 12.41 21.14
CA GLY A 378 -17.05 12.22 20.18
C GLY A 378 -17.02 13.27 19.08
N GLU A 379 -16.38 12.92 17.96
CA GLU A 379 -16.10 13.83 16.83
C GLU A 379 -17.38 14.35 16.17
N ASN A 380 -18.46 13.54 16.14
CA ASN A 380 -19.75 13.92 15.55
C ASN A 380 -20.45 15.06 16.30
N THR A 381 -20.15 15.24 17.60
CA THR A 381 -20.71 16.32 18.44
C THR A 381 -19.71 17.42 18.72
N HIS A 382 -18.60 17.46 17.99
CA HIS A 382 -17.48 18.40 18.16
C HIS A 382 -16.79 18.38 19.54
N LYS A 383 -17.24 17.55 20.48
CA LYS A 383 -16.68 17.41 21.83
C LYS A 383 -16.72 15.94 22.27
N GLY A 384 -15.54 15.42 22.62
CA GLY A 384 -15.27 14.08 23.14
C GLY A 384 -14.14 14.15 24.17
N PHE A 385 -13.13 13.27 24.06
CA PHE A 385 -11.85 13.44 24.76
C PHE A 385 -11.11 14.68 24.25
N TYR A 386 -11.27 14.98 22.95
CA TYR A 386 -10.79 16.18 22.30
C TYR A 386 -11.95 17.14 21.96
N VAL A 387 -11.60 18.38 21.64
CA VAL A 387 -12.49 19.36 21.00
C VAL A 387 -12.15 19.42 19.51
N TYR A 388 -13.17 19.55 18.67
CA TYR A 388 -13.04 19.53 17.22
C TYR A 388 -13.60 20.79 16.59
N ASP A 389 -12.82 21.42 15.70
CA ASP A 389 -13.30 22.53 14.88
C ASP A 389 -14.23 22.06 13.73
N ASP A 390 -14.76 23.00 12.95
CA ASP A 390 -15.60 22.72 11.78
C ASP A 390 -14.89 21.91 10.69
N LYS A 391 -13.55 21.81 10.77
CA LYS A 391 -12.71 20.99 9.86
C LYS A 391 -12.36 19.64 10.48
N HIS A 392 -13.00 19.26 11.59
CA HIS A 392 -12.74 18.04 12.35
C HIS A 392 -11.29 17.91 12.82
N LYS A 393 -10.60 19.03 13.03
CA LYS A 393 -9.26 19.05 13.58
C LYS A 393 -9.33 18.99 15.10
N ALA A 394 -8.74 17.94 15.67
CA ALA A 394 -8.68 17.73 17.11
C ALA A 394 -7.71 18.71 17.80
N SER A 395 -8.15 19.33 18.87
CA SER A 395 -7.37 20.10 19.83
C SER A 395 -7.59 19.58 21.26
N PRO A 396 -6.59 19.63 22.15
CA PRO A 396 -6.80 19.36 23.57
C PRO A 396 -7.92 20.26 24.11
N ASP A 397 -8.79 19.70 24.94
CA ASP A 397 -9.80 20.48 25.65
C ASP A 397 -9.09 21.37 26.69
N PRO A 398 -9.22 22.70 26.63
CA PRO A 398 -8.64 23.61 27.61
C PRO A 398 -9.27 23.50 29.02
N GLU A 399 -10.42 22.84 29.16
CA GLU A 399 -11.10 22.63 30.44
C GLU A 399 -10.64 21.36 31.18
N ASN A 400 -9.78 20.53 30.56
CA ASN A 400 -9.29 19.24 31.09
C ASN A 400 -7.84 19.27 31.58
#